data_AF-K1ZFA2-F1
#
_entry.id   AF-K1ZFA2-F1
#
_cell.length_a   1.000
_cell.length_b   1.000
_cell.length_c   1.000
_cell.angle_alpha   90.00
_cell.angle_beta   90.00
_cell.angle_gamma   90.00
#
_symmetry.space_group_name_H-M   'P 1'
#
loop_
_entity.id
_entity.type
_entity.pdbx_description
1 polymer ?
#
loop_
_entity_poly.entity_id
_entity_poly.type
_entity_poly.pdbx_seq_one_letter_code
_entity_poly.pdbx_strand_id
1 'polypeptide(L)'
;MAAWQSLKVKYKIFTLILVCCVGLIAVGLLGFGGMRSMGKSLGELNEEQKSVATLSAMKNDFLEMRLAIVYMLALTDSAKLAEKERDFGAAAARIKERLASLEHHNFAAEEKKKITEFRDGYEAYLAEGTKSAAMAKAA
;
A
#
# COMPACT_ATOMS: atom_id res chain seq x y z
N MET A 1 -35.35 33.08 -34.17
CA MET A 1 -36.24 33.85 -33.28
C MET A 1 -37.69 33.92 -33.77
N ALA A 2 -37.97 34.03 -35.08
CA ALA A 2 -39.34 34.08 -35.62
C ALA A 2 -40.21 32.84 -35.31
N ALA A 3 -39.63 31.63 -35.40
CA ALA A 3 -40.34 30.38 -35.11
C ALA A 3 -40.69 30.18 -33.62
N TRP A 4 -39.97 30.83 -32.71
CA TRP A 4 -40.26 30.76 -31.27
C TRP A 4 -41.46 31.67 -30.93
N GLN A 5 -41.55 32.84 -31.55
CA GLN A 5 -42.61 33.80 -31.26
C GLN A 5 -44.02 33.31 -31.67
N SER A 6 -44.13 32.51 -32.73
CA SER A 6 -45.38 31.96 -33.25
C SER A 6 -45.96 30.76 -32.47
N LEU A 7 -45.21 30.19 -31.52
CA LEU A 7 -45.67 29.08 -30.69
C LEU A 7 -46.60 29.57 -29.55
N LYS A 8 -47.74 28.89 -29.38
CA LYS A 8 -48.67 29.12 -28.25
C LYS A 8 -47.91 29.06 -26.93
N VAL A 9 -48.22 29.97 -26.00
CA VAL A 9 -47.53 30.14 -24.71
C VAL A 9 -47.37 28.82 -23.93
N LYS A 10 -48.37 27.93 -24.01
CA LYS A 10 -48.30 26.58 -23.41
C LYS A 10 -47.13 25.74 -23.92
N TYR A 11 -46.86 25.77 -25.24
CA TYR A 11 -45.74 25.05 -25.83
C TYR A 11 -44.39 25.68 -25.47
N LYS A 12 -44.31 27.01 -25.36
CA LYS A 12 -43.09 27.72 -24.89
C LYS A 12 -42.71 27.29 -23.47
N ILE A 13 -43.68 27.21 -22.56
CA ILE A 13 -43.47 26.77 -21.19
C ILE A 13 -43.04 25.30 -21.16
N PHE A 14 -43.71 24.44 -21.95
CA PHE A 14 -43.39 23.02 -22.01
C PHE A 14 -41.95 22.77 -22.52
N THR A 15 -41.51 23.49 -23.56
CA THR A 15 -40.13 23.38 -24.06
C THR A 15 -39.10 23.84 -23.04
N LEU A 16 -39.41 24.85 -22.22
CA LEU A 16 -38.49 25.39 -21.22
C LEU A 16 -38.32 24.41 -20.04
N ILE A 17 -39.41 23.76 -19.63
CA ILE A 17 -39.38 22.68 -18.64
C ILE A 17 -38.56 21.49 -19.17
N LEU A 18 -38.75 21.11 -20.43
CA LEU A 18 -38.05 19.99 -21.05
C LEU A 18 -36.53 20.23 -21.10
N VAL A 19 -36.10 21.45 -21.46
CA VAL A 19 -34.69 21.85 -21.43
C VAL A 19 -34.12 21.82 -20.00
N CYS A 20 -34.86 22.30 -19.00
CA CYS A 20 -34.44 22.20 -17.60
C CYS A 20 -34.31 20.74 -17.13
N CYS A 21 -35.27 19.88 -17.45
CA CYS A 21 -35.22 18.46 -17.09
C CYS A 21 -34.03 17.75 -17.75
N VAL A 22 -33.78 18.00 -19.03
CA VAL A 22 -32.62 17.43 -19.75
C VAL A 22 -31.31 17.97 -19.16
N GLY A 23 -31.26 19.25 -18.80
CA GLY A 23 -30.11 19.84 -18.12
C GLY A 23 -29.79 19.17 -16.79
N LEU A 24 -30.81 18.90 -15.96
CA LEU A 24 -30.64 18.19 -14.68
C LEU A 24 -30.15 16.75 -14.89
N ILE A 25 -30.65 16.05 -15.91
CA ILE A 25 -30.18 14.70 -16.25
C ILE A 25 -28.71 14.73 -16.68
N ALA A 26 -28.31 15.70 -17.50
CA ALA A 26 -26.93 15.85 -17.94
C ALA A 26 -25.97 16.11 -16.76
N VAL A 27 -26.35 17.01 -15.83
CA VAL A 27 -25.57 17.27 -14.61
C VAL A 27 -25.52 16.03 -13.70
N GLY A 28 -26.63 15.29 -13.57
CA GLY A 28 -26.67 14.04 -12.82
C GLY A 28 -25.72 12.98 -13.39
N LEU A 29 -25.70 12.81 -14.72
CA LEU A 29 -24.79 11.87 -15.39
C LEU A 29 -23.32 12.27 -15.25
N LEU A 30 -23.00 13.56 -15.37
CA LEU A 30 -21.64 14.07 -15.16
C LEU A 30 -21.20 13.91 -13.71
N GLY A 31 -22.08 14.18 -12.74
CA GLY A 31 -21.81 13.97 -11.32
C GLY A 31 -21.58 12.50 -10.97
N PHE A 32 -22.40 11.60 -11.51
CA PHE A 32 -22.25 10.16 -11.28
C PHE A 32 -20.98 9.60 -11.93
N GLY A 33 -20.63 10.08 -13.13
CA GLY A 33 -19.37 9.77 -13.80
C GLY A 33 -18.16 10.22 -12.97
N GLY A 34 -18.19 11.46 -12.46
CA GLY A 34 -17.14 12.01 -11.61
C GLY A 34 -17.01 11.28 -10.26
N MET A 35 -18.12 10.91 -9.61
CA MET A 35 -18.07 10.11 -8.39
C MET A 35 -17.48 8.72 -8.64
N ARG A 36 -17.78 8.09 -9.77
CA ARG A 36 -17.23 6.78 -10.12
C ARG A 36 -15.72 6.84 -10.37
N SER A 37 -15.23 7.85 -11.08
CA SER A 37 -13.78 8.03 -11.28
C SER A 37 -13.08 8.36 -9.97
N MET A 38 -13.67 9.22 -9.13
CA MET A 38 -13.10 9.58 -7.84
C MET A 38 -13.07 8.39 -6.88
N GLY A 39 -14.10 7.55 -6.85
CA GLY A 39 -14.12 6.32 -6.07
C GLY A 39 -13.02 5.34 -6.49
N LYS A 40 -12.74 5.24 -7.80
CA LYS A 40 -11.63 4.42 -8.31
C LYS A 40 -10.27 4.98 -7.86
N SER A 41 -10.04 6.28 -8.04
CA SER A 41 -8.77 6.91 -7.62
C SER A 41 -8.56 6.88 -6.10
N LEU A 42 -9.63 6.99 -5.29
CA LEU A 42 -9.55 6.81 -3.84
C LEU A 42 -9.20 5.37 -3.46
N GLY A 43 -9.72 4.39 -4.21
CA GLY A 43 -9.34 2.98 -4.05
C GLY A 43 -7.85 2.75 -4.32
N GLU A 44 -7.37 3.25 -5.46
CA GLU A 44 -5.95 3.17 -5.86
C GLU A 44 -5.03 3.85 -4.82
N LEU A 45 -5.37 5.06 -4.37
CA LEU A 45 -4.63 5.78 -3.33
C LEU A 45 -4.57 5.01 -2.00
N ASN A 46 -5.66 4.35 -1.61
CA ASN A 46 -5.70 3.59 -0.36
C ASN A 46 -4.84 2.32 -0.45
N GLU A 47 -4.83 1.65 -1.61
CA GLU A 47 -3.94 0.51 -1.85
C GLU A 47 -2.46 0.91 -1.87
N GLU A 48 -2.12 2.03 -2.50
CA GLU A 48 -0.76 2.59 -2.48
C GLU A 48 -0.33 2.95 -1.05
N GLN A 49 -1.18 3.64 -0.29
CA GLN A 49 -0.89 4.02 1.08
C GLN A 49 -0.67 2.79 1.98
N LYS A 50 -1.48 1.74 1.81
CA LYS A 50 -1.29 0.46 2.51
C LYS A 50 0.04 -0.19 2.15
N SER A 51 0.41 -0.16 0.87
CA SER A 51 1.70 -0.71 0.39
C SER A 51 2.89 0.03 1.01
N VAL A 52 2.84 1.37 1.03
CA VAL A 52 3.87 2.22 1.69
C VAL A 52 3.96 1.93 3.18
N ALA A 53 2.82 1.77 3.87
CA ALA A 53 2.81 1.41 5.29
C ALA A 53 3.44 0.03 5.53
N THR A 54 3.15 -0.97 4.69
CA THR A 54 3.76 -2.32 4.78
C THR A 54 5.28 -2.25 4.57
N LEU A 55 5.75 -1.50 3.56
CA LEU A 55 7.19 -1.32 3.31
C LEU A 55 7.90 -0.59 4.46
N SER A 56 7.26 0.43 5.02
CA SER A 56 7.77 1.16 6.19
C SER A 56 7.88 0.26 7.42
N ALA A 57 6.88 -0.59 7.64
CA ALA A 57 6.92 -1.58 8.71
C ALA A 57 8.03 -2.63 8.52
N MET A 58 8.22 -3.13 7.29
CA MET A 58 9.34 -4.04 6.97
C MET A 58 10.71 -3.40 7.26
N LYS A 59 10.88 -2.12 6.93
CA LYS A 59 12.12 -1.40 7.27
C LYS A 59 12.35 -1.38 8.78
N ASN A 60 11.32 -1.14 9.58
CA ASN A 60 11.44 -1.15 11.04
C ASN A 60 11.76 -2.55 11.57
N ASP A 61 11.08 -3.59 11.06
CA ASP A 61 11.37 -4.98 11.41
C ASP A 61 12.84 -5.34 11.09
N PHE A 62 13.38 -4.84 9.97
CA PHE A 62 14.79 -5.05 9.62
C PHE A 62 15.76 -4.36 10.58
N LEU A 63 15.45 -3.14 11.02
CA LEU A 63 16.25 -2.42 12.02
C LEU A 63 16.21 -3.12 13.38
N GLU A 64 15.06 -3.69 13.76
CA GLU A 64 14.89 -4.50 14.97
C GLU A 64 15.76 -5.77 14.90
N MET A 65 15.77 -6.47 13.77
CA MET A 65 16.68 -7.60 13.55
C MET A 65 18.15 -7.22 13.69
N ARG A 66 18.56 -6.09 13.09
CA ARG A 66 19.94 -5.60 13.20
C ARG A 66 20.30 -5.27 14.64
N LEU A 67 19.40 -4.61 15.37
CA LEU A 67 19.60 -4.28 16.77
C LEU A 67 19.69 -5.54 17.64
N ALA A 68 18.87 -6.56 17.37
CA ALA A 68 18.93 -7.84 18.07
C ALA A 68 20.27 -8.53 17.88
N ILE A 69 20.83 -8.56 16.65
CA ILE A 69 22.18 -9.09 16.40
C ILE A 69 23.25 -8.32 17.18
N VAL A 70 23.19 -6.98 17.17
CA VAL A 70 24.16 -6.15 17.91
C VAL A 70 24.08 -6.42 19.41
N TYR A 71 22.87 -6.57 19.96
CA TYR A 71 22.71 -6.96 21.36
C TYR A 71 23.20 -8.38 21.63
N MET A 72 22.99 -9.32 20.71
CA MET A 72 23.53 -10.67 20.84
C MET A 72 25.07 -10.69 20.85
N LEU A 73 25.72 -9.75 20.16
CA LEU A 73 27.19 -9.62 20.17
C LEU A 73 27.73 -8.88 21.40
N ALA A 74 26.92 -8.02 22.02
CA ALA A 74 27.35 -7.16 23.13
C ALA A 74 26.99 -7.71 24.51
N LEU A 75 26.00 -8.60 24.61
CA LEU A 75 25.51 -9.16 25.87
C LEU A 75 26.16 -10.51 26.16
N THR A 76 26.56 -10.73 27.41
CA THR A 76 27.11 -11.99 27.91
C THR A 76 26.08 -12.83 28.68
N ASP A 77 24.92 -12.24 29.00
CA ASP A 77 23.84 -12.89 29.75
C ASP A 77 23.03 -13.82 28.84
N SER A 78 23.11 -15.13 29.10
CA SER A 78 22.46 -16.17 28.31
C SER A 78 20.93 -16.04 28.23
N ALA A 79 20.28 -15.51 29.28
CA ALA A 79 18.84 -15.32 29.28
C ALA A 79 18.42 -14.20 28.32
N LYS A 80 19.19 -13.10 28.30
CA LYS A 80 18.97 -11.98 27.39
C LYS A 80 19.34 -12.33 25.95
N LEU A 81 20.35 -13.17 25.75
CA LEU A 81 20.70 -13.69 24.42
C LEU A 81 19.54 -14.50 23.82
N ALA A 82 18.94 -15.41 24.60
CA ALA A 82 17.78 -16.19 24.15
C ALA A 82 16.57 -15.31 23.84
N GLU A 83 16.34 -14.25 24.64
CA GLU A 83 15.29 -13.27 24.36
C GLU A 83 15.54 -12.55 23.02
N LYS A 84 16.76 -12.07 22.77
CA LYS A 84 17.09 -11.36 21.53
C LYS A 84 17.08 -12.26 20.30
N GLU A 85 17.44 -13.53 20.45
CA GLU A 85 17.30 -14.53 19.39
C GLU A 85 15.82 -14.76 19.01
N ARG A 86 14.94 -14.77 20.01
CA ARG A 86 13.49 -14.85 19.78
C ARG A 86 12.96 -13.59 19.10
N ASP A 87 13.41 -12.41 19.52
CA ASP A 87 13.04 -11.12 18.90
C ASP A 87 13.48 -11.10 17.43
N PHE A 88 14.71 -11.53 17.14
CA PHE A 88 15.24 -11.66 15.79
C PHE A 88 14.39 -12.61 14.92
N GLY A 89 14.07 -13.80 15.44
CA GLY A 89 13.23 -14.77 14.73
C GLY A 89 11.81 -14.25 14.47
N ALA A 90 11.22 -13.54 15.43
CA ALA A 90 9.90 -12.94 15.29
C ALA A 90 9.89 -11.84 14.23
N ALA A 91 10.88 -10.94 14.23
CA ALA A 91 11.01 -9.90 13.21
C ALA A 91 11.26 -10.51 11.82
N ALA A 92 12.05 -11.58 11.74
CA ALA A 92 12.28 -12.29 10.48
C ALA A 92 10.99 -12.91 9.91
N ALA A 93 10.18 -13.54 10.76
CA ALA A 93 8.89 -14.08 10.35
C ALA A 93 7.95 -12.98 9.83
N ARG A 94 7.88 -11.83 10.51
CA ARG A 94 7.07 -10.67 10.06
C ARG A 94 7.50 -10.15 8.70
N ILE A 95 8.80 -10.04 8.44
CA ILE A 95 9.31 -9.60 7.12
C ILE A 95 8.89 -10.60 6.03
N LYS A 96 9.01 -11.90 6.29
CA LYS A 96 8.61 -12.94 5.33
C LYS A 96 7.11 -12.90 5.03
N GLU A 97 6.27 -12.71 6.04
CA GLU A 97 4.82 -12.57 5.87
C GLU A 97 4.48 -11.31 5.06
N ARG A 98 5.11 -10.17 5.36
CA ARG A 98 4.90 -8.92 4.63
C ARG A 98 5.38 -9.03 3.18
N LEU A 99 6.51 -9.69 2.91
CA LEU A 99 6.97 -9.98 1.54
C LEU A 99 5.96 -10.80 0.76
N ALA A 100 5.42 -11.88 1.35
CA ALA A 100 4.38 -12.68 0.72
C ALA A 100 3.12 -11.83 0.44
N SER A 101 2.74 -10.92 1.34
CA SER A 101 1.60 -10.03 1.12
C SER A 101 1.83 -9.06 -0.05
N LEU A 102 3.08 -8.64 -0.29
CA LEU A 102 3.45 -7.76 -1.40
C LEU A 102 3.50 -8.50 -2.74
N GLU A 103 3.70 -9.82 -2.78
CA GLU A 103 3.66 -10.60 -4.02
C GLU A 103 2.25 -10.62 -4.66
N HIS A 104 1.20 -10.44 -3.85
CA HIS A 104 -0.17 -10.36 -4.33
C HIS A 104 -0.58 -8.97 -4.84
N HIS A 105 0.26 -7.94 -4.64
CA HIS A 105 0.01 -6.61 -5.16
C HIS A 105 0.43 -6.49 -6.62
N ASN A 106 -0.36 -5.76 -7.41
CA ASN A 106 -0.13 -5.60 -8.84
C ASN A 106 0.86 -4.45 -9.13
N PHE A 107 2.09 -4.60 -8.64
CA PHE A 107 3.17 -3.63 -8.84
C PHE A 107 3.63 -3.54 -10.30
N ALA A 108 4.15 -2.37 -10.69
CA ALA A 108 4.83 -2.20 -11.96
C ALA A 108 6.08 -3.10 -12.05
N ALA A 109 6.54 -3.41 -13.27
CA ALA A 109 7.68 -4.31 -13.47
C ALA A 109 8.96 -3.84 -12.75
N GLU A 110 9.23 -2.53 -12.76
CA GLU A 110 10.36 -1.92 -12.05
C GLU A 110 10.27 -2.09 -10.53
N GLU A 111 9.07 -1.93 -9.96
CA GLU A 111 8.85 -2.09 -8.52
C GLU A 111 8.98 -3.56 -8.09
N LYS A 112 8.45 -4.49 -8.89
CA LYS A 112 8.64 -5.94 -8.67
C LYS A 112 10.12 -6.33 -8.66
N LYS A 113 10.92 -5.71 -9.54
CA LYS A 113 12.37 -5.90 -9.55
C LYS A 113 13.01 -5.42 -8.25
N LYS A 114 12.61 -4.25 -7.73
CA LYS A 114 13.11 -3.73 -6.45
C LYS A 114 12.72 -4.59 -5.25
N ILE A 115 11.51 -5.12 -5.24
CA ILE A 115 11.05 -6.07 -4.20
C ILE A 115 11.86 -7.37 -4.27
N THR A 116 12.15 -7.85 -5.48
CA THR A 116 13.00 -9.03 -5.69
C THR A 116 14.43 -8.79 -5.22
N GLU A 117 15.04 -7.67 -5.59
CA GLU A 117 16.37 -7.25 -5.12
C GLU A 117 16.42 -7.17 -3.58
N PHE A 118 15.36 -6.63 -2.95
CA PHE A 118 15.25 -6.59 -1.50
C PHE A 118 15.14 -7.99 -0.89
N ARG A 119 14.32 -8.88 -1.46
CA ARG A 119 14.16 -10.25 -0.97
C ARG A 119 15.50 -11.00 -1.02
N ASP A 120 16.20 -10.92 -2.13
CA ASP A 120 17.48 -11.61 -2.32
C ASP A 120 18.54 -11.06 -1.34
N GLY A 121 18.58 -9.74 -1.14
CA GLY A 121 19.45 -9.10 -0.15
C GLY A 121 19.07 -9.45 1.30
N TYR A 122 17.78 -9.58 1.59
CA TYR A 122 17.27 -10.00 2.90
C TYR A 122 17.63 -11.45 3.22
N GLU A 123 17.52 -12.36 2.26
CA GLU A 123 17.93 -13.76 2.43
C GLU A 123 19.43 -13.89 2.69
N ALA A 124 20.25 -13.13 1.96
CA ALA A 124 21.69 -13.05 2.22
C ALA A 124 21.98 -12.52 3.64
N TYR A 125 21.29 -11.45 4.06
CA TYR A 125 21.43 -10.88 5.40
C TYR A 125 20.99 -11.86 6.49
N LEU A 126 19.92 -12.63 6.29
CA LEU A 126 19.49 -13.68 7.20
C LEU A 126 20.57 -14.76 7.35
N ALA A 127 21.16 -15.21 6.25
CA ALA A 127 22.21 -16.23 6.28
C ALA A 127 23.46 -15.75 7.03
N GLU A 128 23.89 -14.51 6.82
CA GLU A 128 25.03 -13.94 7.53
C GLU A 128 24.72 -13.56 8.99
N GLY A 129 23.52 -13.03 9.24
CA GLY A 129 23.05 -12.64 10.57
C GLY A 129 22.88 -13.84 11.50
N THR A 130 22.33 -14.94 10.99
CA THR A 130 22.24 -16.21 11.74
C THR A 130 23.62 -16.80 12.02
N LYS A 131 24.54 -16.74 11.06
CA LYS A 131 25.94 -17.12 11.27
C LYS A 131 26.61 -16.28 12.36
N SER A 132 26.37 -14.97 12.36
CA SER A 132 26.92 -14.05 13.37
C SER A 132 26.34 -14.30 14.76
N ALA A 133 25.04 -14.56 14.87
CA ALA A 133 24.39 -14.95 16.12
C ALA A 133 24.93 -16.28 16.66
N ALA A 134 25.18 -17.26 15.77
CA ALA A 134 25.79 -18.53 16.14
C ALA A 134 27.24 -18.36 16.65
N MET A 135 28.03 -17.47 16.02
CA MET A 135 29.37 -17.13 16.51
C MET A 135 29.34 -16.42 17.86
N ALA A 136 28.38 -15.51 18.09
CA ALA A 136 28.21 -14.82 19.37
C ALA A 136 27.87 -15.77 20.53
N LYS A 137 27.16 -16.86 20.25
CA LYS A 137 26.81 -17.91 21.23
C LYS A 137 27.98 -18.84 21.58
N ALA A 138 28.98 -18.93 20.69
CA ALA A 138 30.12 -19.83 20.82
C ALA A 138 31.37 -19.13 21.41
N ALA A 139 31.33 -17.80 21.53
CA ALA A 139 32.36 -16.97 22.16
C ALA A 139 32.09 -16.77 23.66
#